data_AF-A0A1Z1WLR1-F1
#
_entry.id   AF-A0A1Z1WLR1-F1
#
_cell.length_a   1.000
_cell.length_b   1.000
_cell.length_c   1.000
_cell.angle_alpha   90.00
_cell.angle_beta   90.00
_cell.angle_gamma   90.00
#
_symmetry.space_group_name_H-M   'P 1'
#
loop_
_entity.id
_entity.type
_entity.pdbx_description
1 polymer ?
#
loop_
_entity_poly.entity_id
_entity_poly.type
_entity_poly.pdbx_seq_one_letter_code
_entity_poly.pdbx_strand_id
1 'polypeptide(L)' 'MPVPAAEYGAALREFGVPDAEVEFLIELFETNLDGRNAHVSTGVQDILGRAPREFSAFVQEAAAAATWKP' A
#
# COMPACT_ATOMS: atom_id res chain seq x y z
N MET A 1 3.16 -16.27 6.40
CA MET A 1 4.24 -15.96 5.45
C MET A 1 3.71 -14.94 4.47
N PRO A 2 4.48 -13.91 4.06
CA PRO A 2 4.04 -13.02 2.99
C PRO A 2 3.82 -13.82 1.70
N VAL A 3 2.80 -13.45 0.92
CA VAL A 3 2.56 -14.02 -0.41
C VAL A 3 3.57 -13.40 -1.38
N PRO A 4 4.36 -14.20 -2.12
CA PRO A 4 5.23 -13.68 -3.18
C PRO A 4 4.45 -12.90 -4.24
N ALA A 5 5.02 -11.81 -4.76
CA ALA A 5 4.35 -10.96 -5.76
C ALA A 5 3.88 -11.75 -7.00
N ALA A 6 4.70 -12.70 -7.47
CA ALA A 6 4.33 -13.58 -8.58
C ALA A 6 3.11 -14.48 -8.27
N GLU A 7 3.00 -14.98 -7.04
CA GLU A 7 1.85 -15.80 -6.61
C GLU A 7 0.58 -14.95 -6.52
N TYR A 8 0.70 -13.72 -6.02
CA TYR A 8 -0.38 -12.73 -6.05
C TYR A 8 -0.82 -12.42 -7.48
N GLY A 9 0.13 -12.22 -8.40
CA GLY A 9 -0.16 -11.98 -9.81
C GLY A 9 -0.85 -13.16 -10.50
N ALA A 10 -0.50 -14.40 -10.15
CA ALA A 10 -1.21 -15.59 -10.64
C ALA A 10 -2.69 -15.57 -10.21
N ALA A 11 -2.96 -15.26 -8.94
CA ALA A 11 -4.33 -15.14 -8.44
C ALA A 11 -5.12 -14.03 -9.15
N LEU A 12 -4.51 -12.87 -9.42
CA LEU A 12 -5.19 -11.79 -10.15
C LEU A 12 -5.59 -12.18 -11.58
N ARG A 13 -4.77 -12.97 -12.28
CA ARG A 13 -5.14 -13.50 -13.60
C ARG A 13 -6.35 -14.42 -13.52
N GLU A 14 -6.44 -15.25 -12.49
CA GLU A 14 -7.63 -16.10 -12.25
C GLU A 14 -8.89 -15.26 -11.99
N PHE A 15 -8.75 -14.08 -11.39
CA PHE A 15 -9.83 -13.10 -11.23
C PHE A 15 -10.16 -12.30 -12.50
N GLY A 16 -9.45 -12.55 -13.62
CA GLY A 16 -9.71 -11.89 -14.90
C GLY A 16 -9.12 -10.49 -15.03
N VAL A 17 -8.15 -10.12 -14.17
CA VAL A 17 -7.42 -8.85 -14.30
C VAL A 17 -6.56 -8.89 -15.57
N PRO A 18 -6.53 -7.82 -16.39
CA PRO A 18 -5.71 -7.77 -17.60
C PRO A 18 -4.21 -7.96 -17.31
N ASP A 19 -3.50 -8.69 -18.18
CA ASP A 19 -2.08 -9.01 -17.98
C ASP A 19 -1.21 -7.77 -17.72
N ALA A 20 -1.44 -6.67 -18.45
CA ALA A 20 -0.68 -5.44 -18.26
C ALA A 20 -0.84 -4.84 -16.84
N GLU A 21 -2.02 -4.96 -16.24
CA GLU A 21 -2.26 -4.52 -14.86
C GLU A 21 -1.64 -5.49 -13.85
N VAL A 22 -1.65 -6.79 -14.15
CA VAL A 22 -0.99 -7.80 -13.31
C VAL A 22 0.52 -7.60 -13.28
N GLU A 23 1.16 -7.41 -14.43
CA GLU A 23 2.61 -7.16 -14.50
C GLU A 23 2.99 -5.90 -13.73
N PHE A 24 2.20 -4.83 -13.90
CA PHE A 24 2.40 -3.59 -13.14
C PHE A 24 2.32 -3.83 -11.63
N LEU A 25 1.33 -4.61 -11.15
CA LEU A 25 1.17 -4.90 -9.72
C LEU A 25 2.28 -5.79 -9.17
N ILE A 26 2.77 -6.76 -9.95
CA ILE A 26 3.93 -7.57 -9.57
C ILE A 26 5.13 -6.66 -9.35
N GLU A 27 5.48 -5.83 -10.34
CA GLU A 27 6.60 -4.89 -10.24
C GLU A 27 6.41 -3.94 -9.06
N LEU A 28 5.22 -3.37 -8.90
CA LEU A 28 4.91 -2.44 -7.82
C LEU A 28 5.15 -3.06 -6.43
N PHE A 29 4.75 -4.32 -6.22
CA PHE A 29 4.91 -4.97 -4.92
C PHE A 29 6.33 -5.47 -4.69
N GLU A 30 7.01 -6.01 -5.70
CA GLU A 30 8.44 -6.34 -5.59
C GLU A 30 9.25 -5.11 -5.22
N THR A 31 8.90 -3.97 -5.82
CA THR A 31 9.61 -2.72 -5.60
C THR A 31 9.25 -2.05 -4.27
N ASN A 32 7.98 -1.90 -3.93
CA ASN A 32 7.59 -1.21 -2.69
C ASN A 32 7.89 -2.02 -1.43
N LEU A 33 7.91 -3.35 -1.51
CA LEU A 33 8.13 -4.23 -0.36
C LEU A 33 9.60 -4.67 -0.20
N ASP A 34 10.52 -4.19 -1.04
CA ASP A 34 11.97 -4.45 -0.89
C ASP A 34 12.63 -3.70 0.29
N GLY A 35 11.87 -2.83 0.95
CA GLY A 35 12.31 -2.08 2.14
C GLY A 35 13.11 -0.81 1.85
N ARG A 36 13.39 -0.45 0.59
CA ARG A 36 14.19 0.75 0.25
C ARG A 36 13.62 2.05 0.83
N ASN A 37 12.30 2.12 0.99
CA ASN A 37 11.57 3.29 1.46
C ASN A 37 11.19 3.19 2.95
N ALA A 38 11.60 2.13 3.65
CA ALA A 38 11.22 1.87 5.03
C ALA A 38 12.08 2.68 6.02
N HIS A 39 12.03 4.00 5.90
CA HIS A 39 12.71 4.93 6.80
C HIS A 39 11.84 6.15 7.11
N VAL A 40 12.05 6.75 8.27
CA VAL A 40 11.37 7.98 8.68
C VAL A 40 12.06 9.20 8.07
N SER A 41 11.29 10.26 7.80
CA SER A 41 11.80 11.56 7.36
C SER A 41 11.03 12.70 8.02
N THR A 42 11.60 13.90 8.00
CA THR A 42 11.04 15.12 8.65
C THR A 42 10.26 16.02 7.68
N GLY A 43 10.11 15.60 6.42
CA GLY A 43 9.62 16.48 5.35
C GLY A 43 8.24 17.09 5.61
N VAL A 44 7.35 16.39 6.31
CA VAL A 44 6.03 16.94 6.67
C VAL A 44 6.16 18.09 7.67
N GLN A 45 6.98 17.91 8.71
CA GLN A 45 7.26 18.94 9.70
C GLN A 45 7.96 20.14 9.06
N ASP A 46 8.99 19.89 8.26
CA ASP A 46 9.85 20.92 7.68
C ASP A 46 9.11 21.79 6.65
N ILE A 47 8.24 21.18 5.83
CA ILE A 47 7.56 21.88 4.73
C ILE A 47 6.20 22.44 5.17
N LEU A 48 5.46 21.73 6.03
CA LEU A 48 4.09 22.07 6.37
C LEU A 48 3.90 22.61 7.80
N GLY A 49 4.96 22.62 8.63
CA GLY A 49 4.90 23.17 9.99
C GLY A 49 3.99 22.39 10.96
N ARG A 50 3.65 21.14 10.64
CA ARG A 50 2.83 20.25 11.48
C ARG A 50 3.39 18.83 11.50
N ALA A 51 3.02 18.05 12.51
CA ALA A 51 3.36 16.62 12.54
C ALA A 51 2.66 15.84 11.40
N PRO A 52 3.28 14.75 10.90
CA PRO A 52 2.60 13.78 10.06
C PRO A 52 1.43 13.16 10.82
N ARG A 53 0.41 12.74 10.06
CA ARG A 53 -0.70 12.01 10.62
C ARG A 53 -0.28 10.58 10.86
N GLU A 54 -0.51 10.07 12.07
CA GLU A 54 -0.35 8.65 12.37
C GLU A 54 -1.32 7.79 11.55
N PHE A 55 -0.82 6.68 11.00
CA PHE A 55 -1.67 5.77 10.22
C PHE A 55 -2.77 5.14 11.08
N SER A 56 -2.52 4.91 12.37
CA SER A 56 -3.54 4.43 13.32
C SER A 56 -4.71 5.41 13.46
N ALA A 57 -4.42 6.71 13.54
CA ALA A 57 -5.45 7.75 13.58
C ALA A 57 -6.25 7.83 12.27
N PHE A 58 -5.61 7.55 11.12
CA PHE A 58 -6.31 7.38 9.84
C PHE A 58 -7.30 6.21 9.87
N VAL A 59 -6.83 5.04 10.30
CA VAL A 59 -7.66 3.83 10.35
C VAL A 59 -8.86 4.01 11.28
N GLN A 60 -8.66 4.61 12.46
CA GLN A 60 -9.75 4.85 13.43
C GLN A 60 -10.84 5.76 12.86
N GLU A 61 -10.47 6.87 12.22
CA GLU A 61 -11.44 7.79 11.60
C GLU A 61 -12.23 7.10 10.48
N ALA A 62 -11.54 6.40 9.58
CA ALA A 62 -12.17 5.74 8.44
C ALA A 62 -13.09 4.57 8.86
N ALA A 63 -12.71 3.84 9.90
CA ALA A 63 -13.56 2.79 10.48
C ALA A 63 -14.83 3.39 11.10
N ALA A 64 -14.70 4.47 11.88
CA ALA A 64 -15.84 5.16 12.48
C ALA A 64 -16.80 5.75 11.41
N ALA A 65 -16.28 6.14 10.26
CA ALA A 65 -17.06 6.62 9.12
C ALA A 65 -17.71 5.50 8.28
N ALA A 66 -17.49 4.23 8.60
CA ALA A 66 -17.94 3.07 7.82
C ALA A 66 -17.51 3.15 6.33
N THR A 67 -16.31 3.66 6.08
CA THR A 67 -15.77 3.87 4.72
C THR A 67 -15.69 2.58 3.91
N TRP A 68 -15.33 1.47 4.56
CA TRP A 68 -15.25 0.16 3.93
C TRP A 68 -16.55 -0.60 4.15
N LYS A 69 -17.18 -1.00 3.04
CA LYS A 69 -18.26 -1.99 3.07
C LYS A 69 -17.62 -3.38 3.21
N PRO A 70 -18.17 -4.25 4.08
CA PRO A 70 -17.73 -5.63 4.16
C PRO A 70 -17.96 -6.40 2.86
#